data_AF-A0A937V0L8-F1
#
_entry.id   AF-A0A937V0L8-F1
#
_cell.length_a   1.000
_cell.length_b   1.000
_cell.length_c   1.000
_cell.angle_alpha   90.00
_cell.angle_beta   90.00
_cell.angle_gamma   90.00
#
_symmetry.space_group_name_H-M   'P 1'
#
loop_
_entity.id
_entity.type
_entity.pdbx_description
1 polymer ?
#
loop_
_entity_poly.entity_id
_entity_poly.type
_entity_poly.pdbx_seq_one_letter_code
_entity_poly.pdbx_strand_id
1 'polypeptide(L)'
;MSYCLNPACPSPQNLTHTELCQACGYKLLLRDRYRIIQALGQGGFGATFLAANESLPGKPSCVIKQLRPNATAPHVMEMARELFAREAATLGRIGNHPQIPSLLDYFEEDAIFYLVQEYVSGLTLQQEIKGSGPRSENQVKMFLSEILPILEYVHGSKVIHRDIKPANMIRRNQDQKLVLIDFGAVKNQNTQQTSTSDQTALTSYAIGTPGFAPPEQMAMRPVPASDIYALGVTCIYLLTGKSPKDLDYDPSTGELLWQKYVSISEHFQAVLSKMLEISVKQRYRTAPEVFRALDLEDHLEMLENSMTSIKPGANTGRKNSDHRGIDSTGTKVSPHARMAMAIRTRQQPRYDSTNLQSGFTRGRLADSDRLNSGIASRGKSSAGKGRDNSNGKKVPLRLDAEGLQNYYSKGKRDFASHDLRSLSLAKANLEGANFHQANLSKINLQGANLFNADFGKATVHQACLRDANLGKAYMSNADLEGADLRGADLSGAYLLNANLRGANLCGTNLSGAKVTEEQLAMARTNWMTIRPNGKRGIW
;
A
#
# COMPACT_ATOMS: atom_id res chain seq x y z
N MET A 1 -30.26 31.37 12.76
CA MET A 1 -29.76 30.79 14.03
C MET A 1 -28.26 30.94 14.07
N SER A 2 -27.66 31.06 15.26
CA SER A 2 -26.21 31.16 15.47
C SER A 2 -25.77 29.99 16.36
N TYR A 3 -24.60 29.40 16.08
CA TYR A 3 -24.05 28.27 16.82
C TYR A 3 -22.79 28.68 17.59
N CYS A 4 -22.64 28.20 18.82
CA CYS A 4 -21.49 28.48 19.68
C CYS A 4 -20.32 27.52 19.39
N LEU A 5 -19.12 28.04 19.17
CA LEU A 5 -17.90 27.24 18.91
C LEU A 5 -17.26 26.66 20.17
N ASN A 6 -17.69 27.10 21.36
CA ASN A 6 -17.18 26.61 22.62
C ASN A 6 -17.64 25.14 22.84
N PRO A 7 -16.72 24.16 22.95
CA PRO A 7 -17.07 22.74 23.12
C PRO A 7 -17.72 22.46 24.46
N ALA A 8 -17.37 23.26 25.47
CA ALA A 8 -17.92 23.14 26.81
C ALA A 8 -19.29 23.81 26.93
N CYS A 9 -19.84 24.35 25.83
CA CYS A 9 -21.14 25.00 25.86
C CYS A 9 -22.26 23.97 26.07
N PRO A 10 -23.08 24.11 27.13
CA PRO A 10 -24.16 23.16 27.40
C PRO A 10 -25.35 23.31 26.44
N SER A 11 -25.52 24.50 25.84
CA SER A 11 -26.56 24.77 24.85
C SER A 11 -26.01 25.69 23.74
N PRO A 12 -25.45 25.11 22.66
CA PRO A 12 -24.73 25.88 21.65
C PRO A 12 -25.64 26.60 20.65
N GLN A 13 -26.95 26.37 20.65
CA GLN A 13 -27.89 27.03 19.75
C GLN A 13 -28.32 28.39 20.29
N ASN A 14 -28.25 29.42 19.45
CA ASN A 14 -28.55 30.80 19.79
C ASN A 14 -29.37 31.48 18.67
N LEU A 15 -29.99 32.62 18.98
CA LEU A 15 -30.70 33.45 18.02
C LEU A 15 -29.75 34.03 16.95
N THR A 16 -30.27 34.41 15.79
CA THR A 16 -29.45 34.80 14.62
C THR A 16 -28.55 36.02 14.86
N HIS A 17 -28.97 36.96 15.71
CA HIS A 17 -28.29 38.25 15.90
C HIS A 17 -27.66 38.43 17.28
N THR A 18 -27.58 37.37 18.08
CA THR A 18 -26.87 37.45 19.37
C THR A 18 -25.36 37.52 19.12
N GLU A 19 -24.69 38.45 19.81
CA GLU A 19 -23.23 38.60 19.75
C GLU A 19 -22.52 37.62 20.70
N LEU A 20 -23.13 37.36 21.86
CA LEU A 20 -22.62 36.44 22.87
C LEU A 20 -23.57 35.25 23.01
N CYS A 21 -22.99 34.09 23.30
CA CYS A 21 -23.74 32.87 23.57
C CYS A 21 -24.53 33.02 24.86
N GLN A 22 -25.85 32.77 24.80
CA GLN A 22 -26.74 32.91 25.95
C GLN A 22 -26.43 31.92 27.07
N ALA A 23 -25.80 30.78 26.75
CA ALA A 23 -25.50 29.72 27.70
C ALA A 23 -24.12 29.82 28.36
N CYS A 24 -23.13 30.43 27.70
CA CYS A 24 -21.74 30.45 28.20
C CYS A 24 -20.98 31.76 27.98
N GLY A 25 -21.62 32.79 27.43
CA GLY A 25 -21.01 34.10 27.19
C GLY A 25 -19.97 34.14 26.06
N TYR A 26 -19.71 33.02 25.38
CA TYR A 26 -18.71 32.96 24.30
C TYR A 26 -19.12 33.81 23.08
N LYS A 27 -18.16 34.48 22.44
CA LYS A 27 -18.40 35.30 21.24
C LYS A 27 -18.88 34.44 20.06
N LEU A 28 -19.99 34.82 19.44
CA LEU A 28 -20.64 34.05 18.36
C LEU A 28 -20.15 34.42 16.95
N LEU A 29 -19.32 35.46 16.85
CA LEU A 29 -18.63 35.90 15.64
C LEU A 29 -17.14 35.54 15.74
N LEU A 30 -16.71 34.58 14.94
CA LEU A 30 -15.31 34.18 14.83
C LEU A 30 -14.56 35.21 13.96
N ARG A 31 -13.45 35.75 14.49
CA ARG A 31 -12.68 36.87 13.88
C ARG A 31 -13.54 38.06 13.41
N ASP A 32 -14.63 38.35 14.12
CA ASP A 32 -15.57 39.44 13.74
C ASP A 32 -16.14 39.31 12.32
N ARG A 33 -16.07 38.10 11.75
CA ARG A 33 -16.30 37.87 10.33
C ARG A 33 -17.23 36.70 10.06
N TYR A 34 -17.04 35.59 10.78
CA TYR A 34 -17.74 34.35 10.50
C TYR A 34 -18.77 34.05 11.57
N ARG A 35 -20.04 34.00 11.18
CA ARG A 35 -21.12 33.54 12.04
C ARG A 35 -21.37 32.07 11.80
N ILE A 36 -21.20 31.26 12.82
CA ILE A 36 -21.44 29.82 12.71
C ILE A 36 -22.95 29.56 12.72
N ILE A 37 -23.42 28.74 11.80
CA ILE A 37 -24.84 28.41 11.62
C ILE A 37 -25.16 27.09 12.30
N GLN A 38 -24.35 26.05 12.05
CA GLN A 38 -24.54 24.70 12.60
C GLN A 38 -23.25 23.87 12.53
N ALA A 39 -23.16 22.83 13.36
CA ALA A 39 -22.17 21.77 13.21
C ALA A 39 -22.55 20.83 12.06
N LEU A 40 -21.57 20.47 11.24
CA LEU A 40 -21.70 19.50 10.14
C LEU A 40 -21.14 18.12 10.51
N GLY A 41 -20.13 18.09 11.40
CA GLY A 41 -19.54 16.85 11.87
C GLY A 41 -18.51 17.09 12.97
N GLN A 42 -18.24 16.06 13.76
CA GLN A 42 -17.27 16.10 14.85
C GLN A 42 -16.49 14.79 14.87
N GLY A 43 -15.16 14.88 15.01
CA GLY A 43 -14.25 13.75 15.11
C GLY A 43 -13.27 13.92 16.27
N GLY A 44 -12.38 12.94 16.49
CA GLY A 44 -11.47 12.90 17.63
C GLY A 44 -10.40 14.02 17.68
N PHE A 45 -10.30 14.84 16.64
CA PHE A 45 -9.25 15.86 16.47
C PHE A 45 -9.79 17.23 16.02
N GLY A 46 -11.12 17.38 15.96
CA GLY A 46 -11.73 18.61 15.48
C GLY A 46 -13.22 18.51 15.19
N ALA A 47 -13.78 19.64 14.78
CA ALA A 47 -15.17 19.78 14.39
C ALA A 47 -15.29 20.63 13.11
N THR A 48 -16.27 20.30 12.29
CA THR A 48 -16.55 20.99 11.02
C THR A 48 -17.89 21.68 11.13
N PHE A 49 -17.95 22.94 10.71
CA PHE A 49 -19.13 23.79 10.84
C PHE A 49 -19.50 24.45 9.52
N LEU A 50 -20.79 24.70 9.34
CA LEU A 50 -21.30 25.62 8.33
C LEU A 50 -21.34 27.03 8.94
N ALA A 51 -20.83 28.01 8.22
CA ALA A 51 -20.80 29.41 8.66
C ALA A 51 -21.16 30.36 7.52
N ALA A 52 -21.62 31.56 7.85
CA ALA A 52 -21.77 32.67 6.92
C ALA A 52 -20.66 33.71 7.15
N ASN A 53 -20.07 34.21 6.07
CA ASN A 53 -19.11 35.31 6.12
C ASN A 53 -19.86 36.64 6.12
N GLU A 54 -20.11 37.21 7.31
CA GLU A 54 -20.90 38.43 7.48
C GLU A 54 -20.18 39.70 6.98
N SER A 55 -18.86 39.64 6.78
CA SER A 55 -18.07 40.77 6.26
C SER A 55 -18.25 41.03 4.76
N LEU A 56 -18.76 40.05 4.01
CA LEU A 56 -18.93 40.15 2.56
C LEU A 56 -20.40 40.41 2.18
N PRO A 57 -20.67 41.21 1.13
CA PRO A 57 -22.02 41.35 0.58
C PRO A 57 -22.64 40.00 0.24
N GLY A 58 -23.92 39.84 0.54
CA GLY A 58 -24.64 38.57 0.32
C GLY A 58 -24.33 37.46 1.33
N LYS A 59 -23.43 37.70 2.31
CA LYS A 59 -23.10 36.80 3.42
C LYS A 59 -22.87 35.33 2.97
N PRO A 60 -21.93 35.09 2.05
CA PRO A 60 -21.74 33.77 1.46
C PRO A 60 -21.42 32.71 2.51
N SER A 61 -21.94 31.50 2.28
CA SER A 61 -21.68 30.33 3.12
C SER A 61 -20.26 29.80 2.93
N CYS A 62 -19.67 29.32 4.01
CA CYS A 62 -18.35 28.69 4.04
C CYS A 62 -18.34 27.52 5.04
N VAL A 63 -17.35 26.65 4.90
CA VAL A 63 -17.08 25.56 5.85
C VAL A 63 -15.90 25.97 6.72
N ILE A 64 -16.05 25.83 8.03
CA ILE A 64 -14.99 26.07 9.01
C ILE A 64 -14.63 24.75 9.67
N LYS A 65 -13.39 24.30 9.45
CA LYS A 65 -12.81 23.17 10.18
C LYS A 65 -12.00 23.70 11.34
N GLN A 66 -12.42 23.33 12.53
CA GLN A 66 -11.75 23.62 13.78
C GLN A 66 -10.93 22.40 14.20
N LEU A 67 -9.61 22.53 14.22
CA LEU A 67 -8.69 21.48 14.62
C LEU A 67 -8.17 21.77 16.03
N ARG A 68 -8.24 20.76 16.90
CA ARG A 68 -7.82 20.85 18.30
C ARG A 68 -6.86 19.72 18.62
N PRO A 69 -5.57 20.01 18.84
CA PRO A 69 -4.65 19.00 19.34
C PRO A 69 -5.08 18.54 20.73
N ASN A 70 -5.11 17.23 20.97
CA ASN A 70 -5.47 16.67 22.28
C ASN A 70 -4.36 16.83 23.34
N ALA A 71 -3.17 17.29 22.94
CA ALA A 71 -2.05 17.54 23.83
C ALA A 71 -1.63 19.02 23.74
N THR A 72 -1.40 19.62 24.90
CA THR A 72 -0.99 21.03 25.04
C THR A 72 0.52 21.21 25.14
N ALA A 73 1.29 20.11 25.07
CA ALA A 73 2.74 20.15 25.14
C ALA A 73 3.31 21.06 24.03
N PRO A 74 4.24 21.99 24.34
CA PRO A 74 4.72 22.98 23.37
C PRO A 74 5.23 22.39 22.06
N HIS A 75 5.94 21.25 22.11
CA HIS A 75 6.46 20.58 20.92
C HIS A 75 5.36 19.94 20.06
N VAL A 76 4.27 19.47 20.67
CA VAL A 76 3.10 18.92 19.95
C VAL A 76 2.32 20.04 19.27
N MET A 77 2.16 21.17 19.98
CA MET A 77 1.51 22.37 19.42
C MET A 77 2.28 22.93 18.23
N GLU A 78 3.61 22.96 18.29
CA GLU A 78 4.44 23.40 17.16
C GLU A 78 4.33 22.45 15.96
N MET A 79 4.34 21.13 16.22
CA MET A 79 4.11 20.14 15.17
C MET A 79 2.70 20.28 14.55
N ALA A 80 1.68 20.59 15.36
CA ALA A 80 0.33 20.85 14.87
C ALA A 80 0.26 22.11 13.99
N ARG A 81 0.94 23.21 14.38
CA ARG A 81 1.09 24.42 13.56
C ARG A 81 1.69 24.11 12.20
N GLU A 82 2.80 23.37 12.18
CA GLU A 82 3.45 23.00 10.92
C GLU A 82 2.53 22.17 10.02
N LEU A 83 1.82 21.19 10.56
CA LEU A 83 0.90 20.34 9.81
C LEU A 83 -0.28 21.15 9.26
N PHE A 84 -0.84 22.03 10.07
CA PHE A 84 -1.92 22.93 9.70
C PHE A 84 -1.51 23.90 8.58
N ALA A 85 -0.36 24.56 8.72
CA ALA A 85 0.17 25.47 7.70
C ALA A 85 0.43 24.72 6.37
N ARG A 86 0.89 23.47 6.43
CA ARG A 86 1.09 22.63 5.24
C ARG A 86 -0.23 22.22 4.58
N GLU A 87 -1.26 21.92 5.36
CA GLU A 87 -2.60 21.65 4.83
C GLU A 87 -3.14 22.89 4.09
N ALA A 88 -3.06 24.07 4.71
CA ALA A 88 -3.42 25.34 4.08
C ALA A 88 -2.65 25.58 2.79
N ALA A 89 -1.31 25.44 2.81
CA ALA A 89 -0.48 25.61 1.62
C ALA A 89 -0.82 24.61 0.51
N THR A 90 -1.18 23.37 0.88
CA THR A 90 -1.60 22.35 -0.09
C THR A 90 -2.92 22.71 -0.74
N LEU A 91 -3.92 23.10 0.06
CA LEU A 91 -5.22 23.56 -0.44
C LEU A 91 -5.08 24.80 -1.31
N GLY A 92 -4.21 25.75 -0.94
CA GLY A 92 -3.89 26.91 -1.77
C GLY A 92 -3.30 26.55 -3.14
N ARG A 93 -2.50 25.49 -3.21
CA ARG A 93 -1.91 25.00 -4.48
C ARG A 93 -2.92 24.30 -5.38
N ILE A 94 -3.83 23.49 -4.81
CA ILE A 94 -4.78 22.68 -5.60
C ILE A 94 -6.15 23.34 -5.79
N GLY A 95 -6.47 24.38 -5.02
CA GLY A 95 -7.80 24.98 -4.93
C GLY A 95 -8.30 25.68 -6.20
N ASN A 96 -7.45 25.90 -7.21
CA ASN A 96 -7.86 26.47 -8.50
C ASN A 96 -8.58 25.44 -9.42
N HIS A 97 -9.25 24.45 -8.84
CA HIS A 97 -9.94 23.39 -9.57
C HIS A 97 -11.44 23.41 -9.22
N PRO A 98 -12.37 23.42 -10.19
CA PRO A 98 -13.80 23.61 -9.94
C PRO A 98 -14.50 22.49 -9.14
N GLN A 99 -13.80 21.37 -8.95
CA GLN A 99 -14.25 20.19 -8.18
C GLN A 99 -13.42 19.97 -6.91
N ILE A 100 -12.68 20.98 -6.46
CA ILE A 100 -11.97 21.01 -5.18
C ILE A 100 -12.31 22.35 -4.50
N PRO A 101 -12.81 22.37 -3.26
CA PRO A 101 -13.15 23.62 -2.58
C PRO A 101 -11.93 24.54 -2.43
N SER A 102 -12.11 25.82 -2.72
CA SER A 102 -11.07 26.82 -2.50
C SER A 102 -10.84 27.09 -1.01
N LEU A 103 -9.59 27.31 -0.63
CA LEU A 103 -9.24 27.86 0.68
C LEU A 103 -9.57 29.36 0.70
N LEU A 104 -10.38 29.79 1.68
CA LEU A 104 -10.81 31.17 1.82
C LEU A 104 -10.03 31.93 2.90
N ASP A 105 -9.65 31.24 3.96
CA ASP A 105 -8.89 31.78 5.09
C ASP A 105 -8.28 30.64 5.91
N TYR A 106 -7.22 30.91 6.66
CA TYR A 106 -6.68 29.99 7.65
C TYR A 106 -6.00 30.77 8.77
N PHE A 107 -6.25 30.40 10.02
CA PHE A 107 -5.70 31.12 11.17
C PHE A 107 -5.66 30.28 12.45
N GLU A 108 -4.89 30.75 13.42
CA GLU A 108 -4.83 30.24 14.80
C GLU A 108 -5.40 31.32 15.73
N GLU A 109 -6.32 30.94 16.63
CA GLU A 109 -6.88 31.79 17.69
C GLU A 109 -7.04 30.95 18.95
N ASP A 110 -6.51 31.44 20.09
CA ASP A 110 -6.50 30.72 21.38
C ASP A 110 -5.95 29.28 21.30
N ALA A 111 -4.88 29.07 20.53
CA ALA A 111 -4.27 27.76 20.25
C ALA A 111 -5.23 26.76 19.56
N ILE A 112 -6.29 27.25 18.94
CA ILE A 112 -7.21 26.49 18.09
C ILE A 112 -6.97 26.89 16.63
N PHE A 113 -6.92 25.89 15.76
CA PHE A 113 -6.61 26.05 14.35
C PHE A 113 -7.89 26.02 13.51
N TYR A 114 -8.03 26.97 12.57
CA TYR A 114 -9.23 27.14 11.76
C TYR A 114 -8.91 27.17 10.26
N LEU A 115 -9.39 26.19 9.51
CA LEU A 115 -9.38 26.22 8.04
C LEU A 115 -10.75 26.63 7.52
N VAL A 116 -10.81 27.69 6.73
CA VAL A 116 -12.04 28.18 6.10
C VAL A 116 -12.02 27.85 4.63
N GLN A 117 -13.03 27.11 4.16
CA GLN A 117 -13.14 26.63 2.78
C GLN A 117 -14.48 27.03 2.18
N GLU A 118 -14.56 27.03 0.85
CA GLU A 118 -15.81 27.16 0.13
C GLU A 118 -16.83 26.10 0.59
N TYR A 119 -18.08 26.51 0.76
CA TYR A 119 -19.16 25.59 1.06
C TYR A 119 -19.71 24.96 -0.21
N VAL A 120 -19.71 23.62 -0.25
CA VAL A 120 -20.30 22.84 -1.33
C VAL A 120 -21.68 22.36 -0.89
N SER A 121 -22.73 22.93 -1.50
CA SER A 121 -24.10 22.46 -1.28
C SER A 121 -24.35 21.16 -2.03
N GLY A 122 -24.68 20.09 -1.30
CA GLY A 122 -24.89 18.77 -1.89
C GLY A 122 -24.97 17.65 -0.86
N LEU A 123 -25.20 16.43 -1.33
CA LEU A 123 -25.10 15.22 -0.52
C LEU A 123 -23.72 14.59 -0.69
N THR A 124 -23.18 14.00 0.37
CA THR A 124 -22.02 13.11 0.22
C THR A 124 -22.44 11.83 -0.50
N LEU A 125 -21.52 11.16 -1.21
CA LEU A 125 -21.83 9.86 -1.82
C LEU A 125 -22.29 8.85 -0.77
N GLN A 126 -21.79 8.92 0.45
CA GLN A 126 -22.27 8.07 1.55
C GLN A 126 -23.77 8.30 1.84
N GLN A 127 -24.21 9.57 1.84
CA GLN A 127 -25.62 9.91 2.06
C GLN A 127 -26.48 9.49 0.87
N GLU A 128 -25.98 9.65 -0.35
CA GLU A 128 -26.68 9.16 -1.55
C GLU A 128 -26.93 7.65 -1.47
N ILE A 129 -25.91 6.84 -1.20
CA ILE A 129 -26.07 5.38 -1.13
C ILE A 129 -27.00 4.95 0.01
N LYS A 130 -26.97 5.65 1.15
CA LYS A 130 -27.94 5.39 2.24
C LYS A 130 -29.38 5.68 1.82
N GLY A 131 -29.60 6.67 0.96
CA GLY A 131 -30.94 7.08 0.51
C GLY A 131 -31.45 6.30 -0.70
N SER A 132 -30.60 6.04 -1.70
CA SER A 132 -30.99 5.41 -2.97
C SER A 132 -30.55 3.97 -3.14
N GLY A 133 -29.77 3.43 -2.20
CA GLY A 133 -29.19 2.09 -2.30
C GLY A 133 -27.93 2.01 -3.19
N PRO A 134 -27.45 0.79 -3.45
CA PRO A 134 -26.26 0.53 -4.26
C PRO A 134 -26.39 0.99 -5.72
N ARG A 135 -25.26 1.20 -6.39
CA ARG A 135 -25.15 1.63 -7.79
C ARG A 135 -24.93 0.46 -8.72
N SER A 136 -25.42 0.58 -9.95
CA SER A 136 -25.11 -0.36 -11.03
C SER A 136 -23.66 -0.20 -11.51
N GLU A 137 -23.15 -1.21 -12.22
CA GLU A 137 -21.83 -1.16 -12.87
C GLU A 137 -21.64 0.12 -13.71
N ASN A 138 -22.61 0.44 -14.58
CA ASN A 138 -22.54 1.63 -15.42
C ASN A 138 -22.45 2.92 -14.60
N GLN A 139 -23.22 3.02 -13.51
CA GLN A 139 -23.17 4.17 -12.61
C GLN A 139 -21.80 4.30 -11.90
N VAL A 140 -21.17 3.17 -11.55
CA VAL A 140 -19.83 3.19 -10.95
C VAL A 140 -18.75 3.52 -11.99
N LYS A 141 -18.89 3.07 -13.23
CA LYS A 141 -18.02 3.49 -14.36
C LYS A 141 -18.11 4.99 -14.59
N MET A 142 -19.31 5.57 -14.62
CA MET A 142 -19.50 7.02 -14.73
C MET A 142 -18.89 7.79 -13.55
N PHE A 143 -19.04 7.28 -12.33
CA PHE A 143 -18.35 7.83 -11.17
C PHE A 143 -16.82 7.79 -11.33
N LEU A 144 -16.25 6.69 -11.82
CA LEU A 144 -14.81 6.56 -12.09
C LEU A 144 -14.34 7.57 -13.14
N SER A 145 -15.08 7.73 -14.25
CA SER A 145 -14.76 8.71 -15.30
C SER A 145 -14.75 10.15 -14.80
N GLU A 146 -15.51 10.45 -13.74
CA GLU A 146 -15.57 11.78 -13.13
C GLU A 146 -14.46 12.03 -12.10
N ILE A 147 -14.14 11.05 -11.26
CA ILE A 147 -13.14 11.21 -10.19
C ILE A 147 -11.69 11.03 -10.65
N LEU A 148 -11.43 10.16 -11.64
CA LEU A 148 -10.07 9.89 -12.10
C LEU A 148 -9.35 11.14 -12.63
N PRO A 149 -9.98 12.06 -13.40
CA PRO A 149 -9.37 13.33 -13.77
C PRO A 149 -9.03 14.23 -12.58
N ILE A 150 -9.88 14.25 -11.54
CA ILE A 150 -9.61 15.02 -10.32
C ILE A 150 -8.36 14.45 -9.62
N LEU A 151 -8.26 13.12 -9.49
CA LEU A 151 -7.09 12.47 -8.90
C LEU A 151 -5.82 12.69 -9.73
N GLU A 152 -5.92 12.65 -11.06
CA GLU A 152 -4.79 12.98 -11.94
C GLU A 152 -4.27 14.40 -11.67
N TYR A 153 -5.16 15.40 -11.57
CA TYR A 153 -4.79 16.77 -11.25
C TYR A 153 -4.12 16.90 -9.86
N VAL A 154 -4.69 16.25 -8.84
CA VAL A 154 -4.15 16.24 -7.47
C VAL A 154 -2.76 15.59 -7.44
N HIS A 155 -2.60 14.43 -8.08
CA HIS A 155 -1.33 13.70 -8.13
C HIS A 155 -0.28 14.43 -8.99
N GLY A 156 -0.70 15.09 -10.07
CA GLY A 156 0.13 15.96 -10.89
C GLY A 156 0.71 17.12 -10.09
N SER A 157 -0.07 17.64 -9.14
CA SER A 157 0.36 18.66 -8.16
C SER A 157 1.23 18.10 -7.02
N LYS A 158 1.67 16.84 -7.09
CA LYS A 158 2.45 16.14 -6.05
C LYS A 158 1.72 16.06 -4.69
N VAL A 159 0.40 16.02 -4.73
CA VAL A 159 -0.46 15.79 -3.55
C VAL A 159 -0.96 14.35 -3.61
N ILE A 160 -1.10 13.71 -2.44
CA ILE A 160 -1.81 12.43 -2.28
C ILE A 160 -2.95 12.73 -1.31
N HIS A 161 -4.16 12.33 -1.66
CA HIS A 161 -5.36 12.68 -0.89
C HIS A 161 -5.43 11.94 0.45
N ARG A 162 -5.07 10.64 0.46
CA ARG A 162 -4.95 9.75 1.64
C ARG A 162 -6.26 9.39 2.34
N ASP A 163 -7.34 10.12 2.10
CA ASP A 163 -8.65 9.80 2.69
C ASP A 163 -9.76 9.71 1.64
N ILE A 164 -9.50 9.03 0.52
CA ILE A 164 -10.54 8.77 -0.50
C ILE A 164 -11.57 7.80 0.07
N LYS A 165 -12.82 8.28 0.21
CA LYS A 165 -13.96 7.51 0.70
C LYS A 165 -15.29 8.21 0.34
N PRO A 166 -16.43 7.50 0.36
CA PRO A 166 -17.74 8.08 0.02
C PRO A 166 -18.15 9.32 0.83
N ALA A 167 -17.66 9.46 2.07
CA ALA A 167 -17.98 10.62 2.92
C ALA A 167 -17.23 11.90 2.51
N ASN A 168 -16.14 11.77 1.76
CA ASN A 168 -15.29 12.90 1.35
C ASN A 168 -15.52 13.32 -0.11
N MET A 169 -16.70 13.01 -0.64
CA MET A 169 -17.07 13.30 -2.02
C MET A 169 -18.51 13.80 -2.04
N ILE A 170 -18.73 15.03 -2.48
CA ILE A 170 -20.05 15.67 -2.50
C ILE A 170 -20.55 15.77 -3.94
N ARG A 171 -21.80 15.39 -4.17
CA ARG A 171 -22.53 15.70 -5.40
C ARG A 171 -23.12 17.09 -5.29
N ARG A 172 -22.52 18.07 -5.99
CA ARG A 172 -22.94 19.47 -5.90
C ARG A 172 -24.32 19.66 -6.52
N ASN A 173 -25.23 20.29 -5.79
CA ASN A 173 -26.62 20.49 -6.23
C ASN A 173 -26.74 21.32 -7.52
N GLN A 174 -25.86 22.31 -7.70
CA GLN A 174 -25.92 23.28 -8.78
C GLN A 174 -25.77 22.65 -10.17
N ASP A 175 -24.85 21.69 -10.33
CA ASP A 175 -24.47 21.14 -11.64
C ASP A 175 -24.31 19.61 -11.62
N GLN A 176 -24.62 18.96 -10.49
CA GLN A 176 -24.51 17.52 -10.29
C GLN A 176 -23.08 16.98 -10.46
N LYS A 177 -22.07 17.85 -10.41
CA LYS A 177 -20.67 17.42 -10.44
C LYS A 177 -20.20 16.97 -9.07
N LEU A 178 -19.31 15.99 -9.09
CA LEU A 178 -18.59 15.51 -7.93
C LEU A 178 -17.56 16.54 -7.51
N VAL A 179 -17.48 16.79 -6.21
CA VAL A 179 -16.50 17.65 -5.58
C VAL A 179 -15.76 16.84 -4.52
N LEU A 180 -14.44 16.78 -4.65
CA LEU A 180 -13.57 16.08 -3.70
C LEU A 180 -13.22 17.04 -2.55
N ILE A 181 -13.53 16.61 -1.33
CA ILE A 181 -13.31 17.40 -0.11
C ILE A 181 -12.34 16.67 0.82
N ASP A 182 -11.89 17.35 1.87
CA ASP A 182 -11.17 16.74 2.99
C ASP A 182 -9.84 16.07 2.60
N PHE A 183 -8.90 16.87 2.10
CA PHE A 183 -7.53 16.47 1.81
C PHE A 183 -6.76 16.17 3.11
N GLY A 184 -6.78 14.90 3.51
CA GLY A 184 -6.19 14.43 4.76
C GLY A 184 -4.67 14.65 4.83
N ALA A 185 -4.26 15.49 5.78
CA ALA A 185 -2.98 15.46 6.49
C ALA A 185 -1.73 15.10 5.66
N VAL A 186 -1.20 16.10 4.97
CA VAL A 186 0.06 16.04 4.23
C VAL A 186 1.25 15.80 5.18
N LYS A 187 1.94 14.67 5.01
CA LYS A 187 3.22 14.35 5.69
C LYS A 187 4.31 14.15 4.65
N ASN A 188 5.45 14.81 4.85
CA ASN A 188 6.68 14.58 4.09
C ASN A 188 7.39 13.29 4.53
N GLN A 189 8.12 12.69 3.59
CA GLN A 189 8.97 11.51 3.75
C GLN A 189 10.27 11.76 4.57
N ASN A 190 10.49 12.96 5.10
CA ASN A 190 11.78 13.41 5.65
C ASN A 190 11.70 14.11 7.03
N THR A 191 11.00 13.54 8.02
CA THR A 191 11.22 13.94 9.42
C THR A 191 11.80 12.77 10.21
N GLN A 192 13.12 12.85 10.40
CA GLN A 192 13.85 12.01 11.35
C GLN A 192 13.36 12.28 12.78
N GLN A 193 13.27 11.18 13.54
CA GLN A 193 13.49 11.09 14.99
C GLN A 193 12.95 12.21 15.88
N THR A 194 11.81 11.96 16.52
CA THR A 194 11.59 12.35 17.92
C THR A 194 10.76 11.28 18.64
N SER A 195 10.90 11.25 19.98
CA SER A 195 10.50 10.23 20.96
C SER A 195 9.04 9.75 20.93
N THR A 196 8.82 8.56 21.49
CA THR A 196 7.73 7.62 21.20
C THR A 196 6.50 7.66 22.13
N SER A 197 6.43 8.51 23.16
CA SER A 197 5.29 8.48 24.10
C SER A 197 4.10 9.37 23.71
N ASP A 198 4.32 10.44 22.94
CA ASP A 198 3.33 11.53 22.81
C ASP A 198 2.73 11.65 21.38
N GLN A 199 3.07 10.73 20.47
CA GLN A 199 2.70 10.80 19.04
C GLN A 199 1.28 10.33 18.71
N THR A 200 0.60 9.63 19.63
CA THR A 200 -0.69 8.95 19.38
C THR A 200 -1.83 9.90 19.00
N ALA A 201 -1.73 11.18 19.35
CA ALA A 201 -2.74 12.19 19.02
C ALA A 201 -2.59 12.75 17.59
N LEU A 202 -1.43 12.65 16.93
CA LEU A 202 -1.23 13.17 15.57
C LEU A 202 -1.08 12.07 14.52
N THR A 203 -0.89 10.81 14.94
CA THR A 203 -0.81 9.64 14.04
C THR A 203 -2.16 9.25 13.46
N SER A 204 -3.24 9.35 14.23
CA SER A 204 -4.63 9.16 13.78
C SER A 204 -5.03 10.06 12.59
N TYR A 205 -4.52 11.29 12.54
CA TYR A 205 -4.76 12.25 11.46
C TYR A 205 -4.09 11.82 10.14
N ALA A 206 -3.05 10.98 10.20
CA ALA A 206 -2.20 10.63 9.06
C ALA A 206 -2.47 9.22 8.46
N ILE A 207 -3.24 8.37 9.14
CA ILE A 207 -3.40 6.94 8.77
C ILE A 207 -4.56 6.73 7.76
N GLY A 208 -5.45 7.72 7.59
CA GLY A 208 -6.66 7.60 6.77
C GLY A 208 -7.76 6.79 7.46
N THR A 209 -8.93 6.67 6.82
CA THR A 209 -10.07 5.96 7.43
C THR A 209 -9.87 4.43 7.44
N PRO A 210 -10.04 3.74 8.59
CA PRO A 210 -9.92 2.29 8.67
C PRO A 210 -10.81 1.56 7.65
N GLY A 211 -10.23 0.59 6.94
CA GLY A 211 -10.90 -0.21 5.90
C GLY A 211 -10.75 0.34 4.47
N PHE A 212 -10.45 1.64 4.29
CA PHE A 212 -10.18 2.23 2.97
C PHE A 212 -8.69 2.37 2.68
N ALA A 213 -7.87 2.53 3.71
CA ALA A 213 -6.42 2.74 3.57
C ALA A 213 -5.68 1.42 3.24
N PRO A 214 -4.78 1.41 2.24
CA PRO A 214 -3.93 0.26 1.95
C PRO A 214 -2.73 0.14 2.91
N PRO A 215 -2.06 -1.03 2.99
CA PRO A 215 -1.00 -1.28 3.97
C PRO A 215 0.18 -0.30 3.90
N GLU A 216 0.59 0.15 2.72
CA GLU A 216 1.68 1.13 2.61
C GLU A 216 1.32 2.51 3.16
N GLN A 217 0.04 2.89 3.11
CA GLN A 217 -0.46 4.10 3.74
C GLN A 217 -0.52 3.93 5.26
N MET A 218 -0.98 2.77 5.74
CA MET A 218 -0.95 2.44 7.18
C MET A 218 0.48 2.43 7.74
N ALA A 219 1.45 2.03 6.91
CA ALA A 219 2.89 2.13 7.20
C ALA A 219 3.46 3.55 7.02
N MET A 220 2.60 4.57 6.86
CA MET A 220 2.94 5.99 6.75
C MET A 220 3.79 6.33 5.51
N ARG A 221 3.68 5.54 4.45
CA ARG A 221 4.38 5.73 3.16
C ARG A 221 3.39 5.73 2.00
N PRO A 222 2.40 6.63 2.00
CA PRO A 222 1.43 6.68 0.93
C PRO A 222 2.11 7.06 -0.40
N VAL A 223 1.59 6.49 -1.47
CA VAL A 223 1.95 6.79 -2.86
C VAL A 223 0.67 7.15 -3.63
N PRO A 224 0.74 7.74 -4.84
CA PRO A 224 -0.45 7.99 -5.65
C PRO A 224 -1.35 6.73 -5.84
N ALA A 225 -0.72 5.56 -5.97
CA ALA A 225 -1.42 4.28 -6.04
C ALA A 225 -2.18 3.91 -4.75
N SER A 226 -1.92 4.55 -3.62
CA SER A 226 -2.68 4.36 -2.39
C SER A 226 -4.09 4.95 -2.50
N ASP A 227 -4.23 6.12 -3.15
CA ASP A 227 -5.55 6.70 -3.45
C ASP A 227 -6.34 5.82 -4.43
N ILE A 228 -5.65 5.15 -5.37
CA ILE A 228 -6.28 4.22 -6.32
C ILE A 228 -6.89 3.00 -5.61
N TYR A 229 -6.20 2.47 -4.60
CA TYR A 229 -6.75 1.39 -3.78
C TYR A 229 -7.99 1.85 -3.02
N ALA A 230 -7.91 3.01 -2.35
CA ALA A 230 -9.01 3.57 -1.60
C ALA A 230 -10.21 3.90 -2.52
N LEU A 231 -9.95 4.32 -3.76
CA LEU A 231 -10.97 4.48 -4.80
C LEU A 231 -11.59 3.13 -5.20
N GLY A 232 -10.79 2.07 -5.33
CA GLY A 232 -11.28 0.71 -5.56
C GLY A 232 -12.23 0.25 -4.46
N VAL A 233 -11.85 0.45 -3.19
CA VAL A 233 -12.71 0.14 -2.03
C VAL A 233 -13.99 0.98 -2.07
N THR A 234 -13.89 2.25 -2.49
CA THR A 234 -15.04 3.13 -2.70
C THR A 234 -15.97 2.58 -3.77
N CYS A 235 -15.46 2.08 -4.90
CA CYS A 235 -16.28 1.41 -5.92
C CYS A 235 -17.01 0.19 -5.36
N ILE A 236 -16.36 -0.63 -4.54
CA ILE A 236 -17.02 -1.77 -3.88
C ILE A 236 -18.14 -1.30 -2.94
N TYR A 237 -17.91 -0.23 -2.19
CA TYR A 237 -18.96 0.38 -1.36
C TYR A 237 -20.15 0.84 -2.22
N LEU A 238 -19.89 1.50 -3.35
CA LEU A 238 -20.96 1.96 -4.25
C LEU A 238 -21.75 0.78 -4.83
N LEU A 239 -21.09 -0.31 -5.23
CA LEU A 239 -21.75 -1.51 -5.79
C LEU A 239 -22.54 -2.32 -4.78
N THR A 240 -22.12 -2.33 -3.50
CA THR A 240 -22.70 -3.22 -2.48
C THR A 240 -23.55 -2.50 -1.44
N GLY A 241 -23.34 -1.20 -1.25
CA GLY A 241 -23.85 -0.43 -0.10
C GLY A 241 -23.23 -0.82 1.24
N LYS A 242 -22.24 -1.72 1.27
CA LYS A 242 -21.63 -2.26 2.50
C LYS A 242 -20.36 -1.53 2.85
N SER A 243 -20.19 -1.23 4.13
CA SER A 243 -18.93 -0.67 4.63
C SER A 243 -17.81 -1.72 4.53
N PRO A 244 -16.53 -1.35 4.33
CA PRO A 244 -15.43 -2.32 4.24
C PRO A 244 -15.30 -3.24 5.46
N LYS A 245 -15.77 -2.82 6.63
CA LYS A 245 -15.81 -3.63 7.86
C LYS A 245 -16.87 -4.74 7.84
N ASP A 246 -17.87 -4.63 6.97
CA ASP A 246 -19.00 -5.56 6.83
C ASP A 246 -18.79 -6.52 5.64
N LEU A 247 -17.57 -6.53 5.09
CA LEU A 247 -17.12 -7.40 4.00
C LEU A 247 -16.09 -8.40 4.53
N ASP A 248 -16.04 -9.56 3.91
CA ASP A 248 -15.08 -10.61 4.27
C ASP A 248 -13.70 -10.31 3.68
N TYR A 249 -12.67 -10.79 4.36
CA TYR A 249 -11.27 -10.70 3.93
C TYR A 249 -10.65 -12.08 3.93
N ASP A 250 -9.75 -12.32 3.00
CA ASP A 250 -8.93 -13.52 3.00
C ASP A 250 -8.01 -13.49 4.24
N PRO A 251 -8.09 -14.48 5.15
CA PRO A 251 -7.30 -14.46 6.39
C PRO A 251 -5.79 -14.61 6.17
N SER A 252 -5.37 -15.09 4.99
CA SER A 252 -3.97 -15.39 4.64
C SER A 252 -3.33 -14.28 3.81
N THR A 253 -4.06 -13.72 2.83
CA THR A 253 -3.55 -12.67 1.94
C THR A 253 -3.92 -11.27 2.42
N GLY A 254 -5.01 -11.14 3.19
CA GLY A 254 -5.59 -9.86 3.59
C GLY A 254 -6.38 -9.17 2.47
N GLU A 255 -6.67 -9.88 1.38
CA GLU A 255 -7.43 -9.35 0.25
C GLU A 255 -8.93 -9.24 0.58
N LEU A 256 -9.57 -8.19 0.06
CA LEU A 256 -11.00 -7.99 0.22
C LEU A 256 -11.77 -8.99 -0.66
N LEU A 257 -12.63 -9.82 -0.06
CA LEU A 257 -13.42 -10.85 -0.76
C LEU A 257 -14.79 -10.30 -1.18
N TRP A 258 -14.77 -9.34 -2.11
CA TRP A 258 -15.96 -8.58 -2.52
C TRP A 258 -16.76 -9.22 -3.66
N GLN A 259 -16.13 -10.09 -4.47
CA GLN A 259 -16.68 -10.58 -5.74
C GLN A 259 -18.03 -11.30 -5.56
N LYS A 260 -18.22 -12.00 -4.44
CA LYS A 260 -19.46 -12.70 -4.12
C LYS A 260 -20.66 -11.80 -3.80
N TYR A 261 -20.43 -10.51 -3.57
CA TYR A 261 -21.49 -9.55 -3.22
C TYR A 261 -22.00 -8.74 -4.42
N VAL A 262 -21.41 -8.91 -5.60
CA VAL A 262 -21.72 -8.12 -6.79
C VAL A 262 -21.91 -9.02 -8.00
N SER A 263 -22.67 -8.52 -8.98
CA SER A 263 -22.77 -9.13 -10.31
C SER A 263 -22.43 -8.05 -11.32
N ILE A 264 -21.23 -8.14 -11.89
CA ILE A 264 -20.64 -7.18 -12.84
C ILE A 264 -19.91 -7.96 -13.95
N SER A 265 -19.56 -7.28 -15.04
CA SER A 265 -18.79 -7.86 -16.13
C SER A 265 -17.43 -8.40 -15.66
N GLU A 266 -16.93 -9.44 -16.34
CA GLU A 266 -15.60 -10.01 -16.06
C GLU A 266 -14.48 -8.97 -16.23
N HIS A 267 -14.61 -8.10 -17.24
CA HIS A 267 -13.67 -7.03 -17.49
C HIS A 267 -13.63 -6.01 -16.35
N PHE A 268 -14.80 -5.49 -15.94
CA PHE A 268 -14.85 -4.55 -14.84
C PHE A 268 -14.40 -5.17 -13.52
N GLN A 269 -14.69 -6.46 -13.31
CA GLN A 269 -14.16 -7.22 -12.19
C GLN A 269 -12.63 -7.28 -12.20
N ALA A 270 -12.00 -7.48 -13.37
CA ALA A 270 -10.54 -7.48 -13.50
C ALA A 270 -9.94 -6.09 -13.22
N VAL A 271 -10.60 -5.02 -13.67
CA VAL A 271 -10.18 -3.63 -13.38
C VAL A 271 -10.22 -3.37 -11.87
N LEU A 272 -11.34 -3.63 -11.20
CA LEU A 272 -11.48 -3.41 -9.75
C LEU A 272 -10.53 -4.27 -8.94
N SER A 273 -10.33 -5.55 -9.34
CA SER A 273 -9.38 -6.44 -8.68
C SER A 273 -7.96 -5.88 -8.73
N LYS A 274 -7.55 -5.33 -9.88
CA LYS A 274 -6.24 -4.71 -10.05
C LYS A 274 -6.10 -3.35 -9.33
N MET A 275 -7.18 -2.60 -9.13
CA MET A 275 -7.17 -1.42 -8.25
C MET A 275 -6.95 -1.81 -6.78
N LEU A 276 -7.48 -2.97 -6.37
CA LEU A 276 -7.45 -3.49 -5.00
C LEU A 276 -6.23 -4.38 -4.70
N GLU A 277 -5.28 -4.51 -5.61
CA GLU A 277 -4.04 -5.24 -5.39
C GLU A 277 -3.28 -4.71 -4.17
N ILE A 278 -2.99 -5.60 -3.20
CA ILE A 278 -2.23 -5.22 -1.99
C ILE A 278 -0.80 -4.81 -2.35
N SER A 279 -0.21 -5.46 -3.35
CA SER A 279 1.11 -5.10 -3.86
C SER A 279 1.03 -3.87 -4.75
N VAL A 280 1.62 -2.76 -4.30
CA VAL A 280 1.77 -1.52 -5.08
C VAL A 280 2.40 -1.78 -6.47
N LYS A 281 3.24 -2.82 -6.61
CA LYS A 281 3.86 -3.18 -7.89
C LYS A 281 2.85 -3.73 -8.91
N GLN A 282 1.82 -4.43 -8.44
CA GLN A 282 0.79 -5.06 -9.28
C GLN A 282 -0.43 -4.16 -9.47
N ARG A 283 -0.65 -3.22 -8.55
CA ARG A 283 -1.68 -2.20 -8.64
C ARG A 283 -1.42 -1.21 -9.78
N TYR A 284 -2.49 -0.66 -10.35
CA TYR A 284 -2.38 0.53 -11.20
C TYR A 284 -1.62 1.64 -10.46
N ARG A 285 -0.70 2.28 -11.16
CA ARG A 285 0.20 3.29 -10.57
C ARG A 285 -0.37 4.70 -10.64
N THR A 286 -1.21 4.96 -11.63
CA THR A 286 -1.71 6.30 -11.95
C THR A 286 -3.19 6.26 -12.35
N ALA A 287 -3.93 7.35 -12.10
CA ALA A 287 -5.34 7.45 -12.50
C ALA A 287 -5.56 7.23 -14.02
N PRO A 288 -4.70 7.73 -14.93
CA PRO A 288 -4.81 7.44 -16.35
C PRO A 288 -4.66 5.95 -16.73
N GLU A 289 -3.94 5.14 -15.95
CA GLU A 289 -3.88 3.70 -16.20
C GLU A 289 -5.23 3.03 -15.92
N VAL A 290 -5.93 3.46 -14.87
CA VAL A 290 -7.28 2.96 -14.56
C VAL A 290 -8.25 3.40 -15.65
N PHE A 291 -8.20 4.68 -16.06
CA PHE A 291 -9.06 5.22 -17.11
C PHE A 291 -8.92 4.43 -18.42
N ARG A 292 -7.68 4.20 -18.89
CA ARG A 292 -7.43 3.38 -20.09
C ARG A 292 -7.95 1.95 -19.94
N ALA A 293 -7.83 1.36 -18.75
CA ALA A 293 -8.31 0.01 -18.52
C ALA A 293 -9.83 -0.09 -18.58
N LEU A 294 -10.57 0.96 -18.23
CA LEU A 294 -12.03 1.03 -18.39
C LEU A 294 -12.41 1.12 -19.88
N ASP A 295 -11.75 1.98 -20.66
CA ASP A 295 -12.04 2.17 -22.10
C ASP A 295 -11.73 0.94 -22.98
N LEU A 296 -10.87 0.03 -22.53
CA LEU A 296 -10.51 -1.18 -23.28
C LEU A 296 -11.69 -2.15 -23.51
N GLU A 297 -12.78 -1.99 -22.75
CA GLU A 297 -14.01 -2.79 -22.86
C GLU A 297 -14.71 -2.58 -24.21
N ASP A 298 -14.86 -1.32 -24.63
CA ASP A 298 -15.51 -0.96 -25.91
C ASP A 298 -14.78 -1.59 -27.10
N HIS A 299 -13.46 -1.70 -27.01
CA HIS A 299 -12.64 -2.33 -28.07
C HIS A 299 -12.72 -3.85 -28.08
N LEU A 300 -12.86 -4.50 -26.92
CA LEU A 300 -12.99 -5.96 -26.82
C LEU A 300 -14.38 -6.41 -27.31
N GLU A 301 -15.45 -5.70 -26.96
CA GLU A 301 -16.80 -5.98 -27.47
C GLU A 301 -16.89 -5.78 -28.99
N MET A 302 -16.25 -4.74 -29.54
CA MET A 302 -16.17 -4.54 -30.99
C MET A 302 -15.39 -5.65 -31.71
N LEU A 303 -14.33 -6.18 -31.10
CA LEU A 303 -13.56 -7.30 -31.63
C LEU A 303 -14.34 -8.62 -31.55
N GLU A 304 -15.03 -8.87 -30.44
CA GLU A 304 -15.86 -10.07 -30.24
C GLU A 304 -17.06 -10.10 -31.19
N ASN A 305 -17.72 -8.95 -31.41
CA ASN A 305 -18.78 -8.79 -32.41
C ASN A 305 -18.28 -8.92 -33.86
N SER A 306 -17.02 -8.53 -34.12
CA SER A 306 -16.38 -8.71 -35.43
C SER A 306 -15.97 -10.17 -35.68
N MET A 307 -15.58 -10.92 -34.64
CA MET A 307 -15.21 -12.33 -34.74
C MET A 307 -16.41 -13.28 -34.81
N THR A 308 -17.54 -12.92 -34.21
CA THR A 308 -18.80 -13.69 -34.28
C THR A 308 -19.58 -13.50 -35.59
N SER A 309 -19.18 -12.55 -36.44
CA SER A 309 -19.82 -12.25 -37.73
C SER A 309 -19.31 -13.10 -38.92
N ILE A 310 -18.38 -14.06 -38.70
CA ILE A 310 -17.98 -15.01 -39.75
C ILE A 310 -18.89 -16.25 -39.70
N LYS A 311 -20.04 -16.21 -40.39
CA LYS A 311 -20.81 -17.43 -40.70
C LYS A 311 -20.05 -18.26 -41.74
N PRO A 312 -19.89 -19.59 -41.56
CA PRO A 312 -19.42 -20.46 -42.63
C PRO A 312 -20.55 -20.59 -43.66
N GLY A 313 -20.43 -19.84 -44.76
CA GLY A 313 -21.36 -19.87 -45.89
C GLY A 313 -21.27 -21.21 -46.63
N ALA A 314 -22.40 -21.90 -46.69
CA ALA A 314 -22.60 -23.15 -47.38
C ALA A 314 -22.29 -23.07 -48.89
N ASN A 315 -21.85 -24.21 -49.38
CA ASN A 315 -21.58 -24.54 -50.77
C ASN A 315 -22.87 -24.45 -51.63
N THR A 316 -22.96 -23.50 -52.56
CA THR A 316 -23.81 -23.59 -53.76
C THR A 316 -23.11 -22.94 -54.95
N GLY A 317 -22.88 -23.74 -56.00
CA GLY A 317 -22.29 -23.26 -57.25
C GLY A 317 -23.33 -22.67 -58.21
N ARG A 318 -22.91 -21.68 -59.01
CA ARG A 318 -23.04 -21.66 -60.49
C ARG A 318 -22.59 -20.32 -61.11
N LYS A 319 -21.70 -20.49 -62.10
CA LYS A 319 -21.61 -19.89 -63.45
C LYS A 319 -21.22 -18.41 -63.68
N ASN A 320 -20.11 -18.30 -64.41
CA ASN A 320 -19.59 -17.30 -65.36
C ASN A 320 -20.55 -16.26 -65.98
N SER A 321 -20.05 -15.03 -66.11
CA SER A 321 -19.90 -14.24 -67.36
C SER A 321 -19.16 -12.93 -66.99
N ASP A 322 -17.94 -12.72 -67.46
CA ASP A 322 -17.49 -12.06 -68.71
C ASP A 322 -17.03 -10.59 -68.52
N HIS A 323 -15.70 -10.45 -68.68
CA HIS A 323 -14.98 -9.46 -69.48
C HIS A 323 -14.75 -7.97 -69.09
N ARG A 324 -13.43 -7.63 -69.17
CA ARG A 324 -12.72 -6.36 -69.44
C ARG A 324 -12.59 -5.38 -68.27
N GLY A 325 -11.43 -4.81 -67.91
CA GLY A 325 -10.06 -4.83 -68.42
C GLY A 325 -9.30 -3.58 -67.90
N ILE A 326 -7.99 -3.74 -67.68
CA ILE A 326 -6.92 -2.71 -67.61
C ILE A 326 -6.55 -2.10 -66.24
N ASP A 327 -5.23 -2.20 -66.01
CA ASP A 327 -4.34 -1.73 -64.94
C ASP A 327 -4.50 -0.28 -64.45
N SER A 328 -4.24 -0.03 -63.16
CA SER A 328 -2.97 0.59 -62.72
C SER A 328 -2.98 1.06 -61.24
N THR A 329 -1.91 0.67 -60.53
CA THR A 329 -1.24 1.35 -59.41
C THR A 329 -1.91 1.48 -58.03
N GLY A 330 -1.25 0.88 -57.03
CA GLY A 330 -1.27 1.39 -55.65
C GLY A 330 -1.67 0.39 -54.57
N THR A 331 -0.91 -0.70 -54.38
CA THR A 331 -1.08 -1.58 -53.21
C THR A 331 -0.69 -0.83 -51.93
N LYS A 332 -1.64 -0.11 -51.32
CA LYS A 332 -1.50 0.41 -49.96
C LYS A 332 -1.53 -0.77 -49.00
N VAL A 333 -0.34 -1.20 -48.58
CA VAL A 333 -0.17 -2.17 -47.48
C VAL A 333 -0.85 -1.61 -46.23
N SER A 334 -1.81 -2.35 -45.68
CA SER A 334 -2.60 -1.90 -44.52
C SER A 334 -1.71 -1.74 -43.28
N PRO A 335 -2.10 -0.87 -42.31
CA PRO A 335 -1.35 -0.67 -41.06
C PRO A 335 -1.04 -1.98 -40.33
N HIS A 336 -1.94 -2.96 -40.44
CA HIS A 336 -1.81 -4.30 -39.87
C HIS A 336 -0.69 -5.12 -40.52
N ALA A 337 -0.52 -5.03 -41.84
CA ALA A 337 0.55 -5.74 -42.55
C ALA A 337 1.94 -5.14 -42.25
N ARG A 338 2.04 -3.83 -41.98
CA ARG A 338 3.28 -3.19 -41.50
C ARG A 338 3.64 -3.64 -40.08
N MET A 339 2.65 -3.75 -39.20
CA MET A 339 2.85 -4.21 -37.82
C MET A 339 3.23 -5.70 -37.77
N ALA A 340 2.61 -6.53 -38.61
CA ALA A 340 2.96 -7.95 -38.74
C ALA A 340 4.38 -8.17 -39.30
N MET A 341 4.83 -7.34 -40.25
CA MET A 341 6.24 -7.37 -40.71
C MET A 341 7.21 -6.91 -39.60
N ALA A 342 6.89 -5.85 -38.86
CA ALA A 342 7.73 -5.35 -37.76
C ALA A 342 7.86 -6.37 -36.60
N ILE A 343 6.82 -7.15 -36.34
CA ILE A 343 6.83 -8.22 -35.33
C ILE A 343 7.67 -9.41 -35.82
N ARG A 344 7.56 -9.80 -37.10
CA ARG A 344 8.39 -10.88 -37.69
C ARG A 344 9.88 -10.54 -37.72
N THR A 345 10.22 -9.25 -37.83
CA THR A 345 11.63 -8.80 -37.84
C THR A 345 12.27 -8.76 -36.45
N ARG A 346 11.47 -8.86 -35.37
CA ARG A 346 11.94 -8.83 -33.97
C ARG A 346 12.09 -10.20 -33.30
N GLN A 347 11.67 -11.29 -33.96
CA GLN A 347 11.69 -12.65 -33.40
C GLN A 347 12.71 -13.59 -34.05
N GLN A 348 13.78 -13.07 -34.67
CA GLN A 348 14.94 -13.89 -35.03
C GLN A 348 16.04 -13.80 -33.96
N PRO A 349 16.59 -14.92 -33.48
CA PRO A 349 17.74 -14.90 -32.58
C PRO A 349 18.99 -14.49 -33.38
N ARG A 350 19.61 -13.37 -33.00
CA ARG A 350 20.94 -12.99 -33.50
C ARG A 350 21.99 -13.85 -32.79
N TYR A 351 22.48 -14.84 -33.52
CA TYR A 351 23.80 -15.41 -33.31
C TYR A 351 24.77 -14.56 -34.14
N ASP A 352 25.78 -13.96 -33.52
CA ASP A 352 27.05 -13.74 -34.21
C ASP A 352 28.18 -13.53 -33.22
N SER A 353 29.18 -14.38 -33.40
CA SER A 353 30.51 -14.33 -32.82
C SER A 353 31.38 -13.38 -33.64
N THR A 354 32.27 -12.65 -32.99
CA THR A 354 33.63 -12.44 -33.50
C THR A 354 34.53 -11.84 -32.42
N ASN A 355 35.66 -12.51 -32.25
CA ASN A 355 36.82 -12.09 -31.48
C ASN A 355 37.35 -10.74 -31.96
N LEU A 356 37.85 -9.93 -31.02
CA LEU A 356 39.14 -9.25 -31.21
C LEU A 356 39.79 -8.95 -29.86
N GLN A 357 41.10 -9.14 -29.90
CA GLN A 357 42.04 -9.38 -28.83
C GLN A 357 42.88 -8.12 -28.62
N SER A 358 43.07 -7.69 -27.37
CA SER A 358 44.23 -6.97 -26.82
C SER A 358 43.79 -6.43 -25.45
N GLY A 359 44.41 -6.72 -24.32
CA GLY A 359 45.80 -7.02 -24.07
C GLY A 359 46.38 -5.83 -23.32
N PHE A 360 46.28 -5.80 -21.99
CA PHE A 360 47.26 -5.14 -21.14
C PHE A 360 47.33 -5.80 -19.76
N THR A 361 48.57 -5.88 -19.33
CA THR A 361 49.16 -6.78 -18.34
C THR A 361 49.19 -6.22 -16.92
N ARG A 362 49.21 -7.17 -15.98
CA ARG A 362 50.00 -7.25 -14.72
C ARG A 362 49.83 -6.16 -13.65
N GLY A 363 49.57 -6.67 -12.44
CA GLY A 363 49.91 -6.01 -11.18
C GLY A 363 49.48 -6.80 -9.96
N ARG A 364 50.09 -7.98 -9.71
CA ARG A 364 50.09 -8.60 -8.37
C ARG A 364 51.00 -7.77 -7.48
N LEU A 365 50.55 -7.43 -6.27
CA LEU A 365 51.37 -7.46 -5.07
C LEU A 365 50.49 -7.94 -3.91
N ALA A 366 50.97 -9.02 -3.27
CA ALA A 366 50.59 -9.42 -1.94
C ALA A 366 51.38 -8.54 -0.95
N ASP A 367 50.80 -8.27 0.23
CA ASP A 367 51.59 -8.42 1.45
C ASP A 367 50.71 -8.59 2.69
N SER A 368 51.27 -9.38 3.59
CA SER A 368 50.80 -9.81 4.91
C SER A 368 51.06 -8.77 6.00
N ASP A 369 50.23 -8.78 7.05
CA ASP A 369 50.61 -8.84 8.49
C ASP A 369 49.44 -8.37 9.37
N ARG A 370 48.85 -9.22 10.22
CA ARG A 370 49.23 -9.58 11.62
C ARG A 370 49.03 -8.45 12.65
N LEU A 371 48.16 -8.75 13.63
CA LEU A 371 48.21 -8.50 15.11
C LEU A 371 46.75 -8.53 15.63
N ASN A 372 46.25 -9.58 16.29
CA ASN A 372 46.49 -10.13 17.63
C ASN A 372 45.92 -9.30 18.81
N SER A 373 44.80 -9.78 19.37
CA SER A 373 44.43 -9.84 20.82
C SER A 373 42.97 -10.29 20.88
N GLY A 374 42.54 -11.41 21.47
CA GLY A 374 42.97 -12.01 22.73
C GLY A 374 42.01 -11.55 23.83
N ILE A 375 40.99 -12.36 24.15
CA ILE A 375 40.47 -12.62 25.50
C ILE A 375 39.62 -13.90 25.42
N ALA A 376 40.08 -14.90 26.17
CA ALA A 376 39.38 -16.15 26.43
C ALA A 376 38.57 -16.00 27.71
N SER A 377 37.41 -16.66 27.79
CA SER A 377 36.94 -17.19 29.07
C SER A 377 36.31 -18.58 28.86
N ARG A 378 36.77 -19.50 29.70
CA ARG A 378 36.47 -20.92 29.75
C ARG A 378 35.13 -21.16 30.44
N GLY A 379 34.39 -22.16 29.96
CA GLY A 379 33.35 -22.86 30.71
C GLY A 379 33.34 -24.33 30.30
N LYS A 380 33.54 -25.22 31.28
CA LYS A 380 33.91 -26.64 31.11
C LYS A 380 32.75 -27.54 30.66
N SER A 381 33.19 -28.55 29.90
CA SER A 381 32.61 -29.86 29.58
C SER A 381 31.88 -30.62 30.70
N SER A 382 30.87 -31.41 30.30
CA SER A 382 30.70 -32.80 30.75
C SER A 382 30.33 -33.69 29.55
N ALA A 383 30.91 -34.87 29.52
CA ALA A 383 30.95 -35.79 28.39
C ALA A 383 29.92 -36.92 28.54
N GLY A 384 29.34 -37.34 27.41
CA GLY A 384 28.71 -38.65 27.23
C GLY A 384 29.13 -39.21 25.87
N LYS A 385 30.03 -40.19 25.87
CA LYS A 385 30.56 -40.87 24.68
C LYS A 385 29.48 -41.75 24.05
N GLY A 386 29.18 -41.50 22.77
CA GLY A 386 28.73 -42.51 21.82
C GLY A 386 29.66 -42.48 20.62
N ARG A 387 30.55 -43.47 20.50
CA ARG A 387 31.31 -43.71 19.28
C ARG A 387 30.34 -44.20 18.23
N ASP A 388 30.28 -43.52 17.08
CA ASP A 388 29.90 -44.21 15.86
C ASP A 388 30.86 -43.87 14.73
N ASN A 389 31.45 -44.95 14.21
CA ASN A 389 32.53 -44.96 13.26
C ASN A 389 31.91 -45.18 11.89
N SER A 390 31.71 -44.11 11.12
CA SER A 390 31.43 -44.23 9.68
C SER A 390 32.24 -43.22 8.90
N ASN A 391 32.98 -43.73 7.92
CA ASN A 391 33.73 -43.01 6.90
C ASN A 391 32.82 -41.99 6.16
N GLY A 392 32.64 -40.80 6.73
CA GLY A 392 31.89 -39.72 6.11
C GLY A 392 32.80 -38.87 5.24
N LYS A 393 32.73 -39.05 3.91
CA LYS A 393 33.26 -38.05 2.96
C LYS A 393 32.79 -36.67 3.42
N LYS A 394 33.73 -35.76 3.71
CA LYS A 394 33.42 -34.37 4.07
C LYS A 394 32.49 -33.80 3.00
N VAL A 395 31.40 -33.19 3.46
CA VAL A 395 30.48 -32.48 2.58
C VAL A 395 31.28 -31.37 1.88
N PRO A 396 31.22 -31.24 0.54
CA PRO A 396 31.90 -30.16 -0.15
C PRO A 396 31.43 -28.81 0.37
N LEU A 397 32.35 -27.88 0.63
CA LEU A 397 32.06 -26.53 1.15
C LEU A 397 31.05 -25.73 0.31
N ARG A 398 30.92 -26.09 -0.97
CA ARG A 398 29.91 -25.57 -1.90
C ARG A 398 29.04 -26.73 -2.37
N LEU A 399 27.76 -26.66 -2.02
CA LEU A 399 26.75 -27.62 -2.44
C LEU A 399 25.83 -26.98 -3.47
N ASP A 400 25.31 -27.78 -4.38
CA ASP A 400 24.10 -27.44 -5.12
C ASP A 400 22.86 -27.94 -4.38
N ALA A 401 21.67 -27.58 -4.89
CA ALA A 401 20.41 -27.94 -4.25
C ALA A 401 20.20 -29.46 -4.18
N GLU A 402 20.52 -30.18 -5.26
CA GLU A 402 20.38 -31.64 -5.35
C GLU A 402 21.35 -32.36 -4.40
N GLY A 403 22.61 -31.93 -4.36
CA GLY A 403 23.62 -32.46 -3.45
C GLY A 403 23.19 -32.30 -2.00
N LEU A 404 22.72 -31.11 -1.60
CA LEU A 404 22.21 -30.88 -0.24
C LEU A 404 21.05 -31.82 0.10
N GLN A 405 20.06 -31.94 -0.79
CA GLN A 405 18.91 -32.84 -0.57
C GLN A 405 19.34 -34.31 -0.48
N ASN A 406 20.32 -34.74 -1.29
CA ASN A 406 20.87 -36.09 -1.26
C ASN A 406 21.64 -36.39 0.03
N TYR A 407 22.42 -35.42 0.54
CA TYR A 407 23.05 -35.56 1.85
C TYR A 407 21.99 -35.62 2.96
N TYR A 408 20.97 -34.77 2.87
CA TYR A 408 19.88 -34.76 3.85
C TYR A 408 19.11 -36.09 3.87
N SER A 409 18.78 -36.64 2.71
CA SER A 409 18.08 -37.94 2.60
C SER A 409 18.93 -39.10 3.13
N LYS A 410 20.26 -38.99 3.06
CA LYS A 410 21.22 -39.92 3.67
C LYS A 410 21.44 -39.70 5.18
N GLY A 411 20.63 -38.87 5.82
CA GLY A 411 20.70 -38.62 7.26
C GLY A 411 21.72 -37.57 7.69
N LYS A 412 22.42 -36.91 6.76
CA LYS A 412 23.27 -35.76 7.14
C LYS A 412 22.37 -34.58 7.52
N ARG A 413 22.67 -33.96 8.65
CA ARG A 413 21.98 -32.76 9.14
C ARG A 413 22.93 -31.57 9.27
N ASP A 414 24.23 -31.81 9.29
CA ASP A 414 25.24 -30.77 9.46
C ASP A 414 25.64 -30.14 8.12
N PHE A 415 25.22 -28.90 7.93
CA PHE A 415 25.56 -28.00 6.84
C PHE A 415 26.16 -26.70 7.37
N ALA A 416 26.72 -26.71 8.59
CA ALA A 416 27.33 -25.54 9.18
C ALA A 416 28.46 -24.99 8.30
N SER A 417 28.59 -23.66 8.25
CA SER A 417 29.63 -22.94 7.47
C SER A 417 29.63 -23.17 5.95
N HIS A 418 28.63 -23.85 5.38
CA HIS A 418 28.55 -24.07 3.93
C HIS A 418 28.12 -22.80 3.18
N ASP A 419 28.59 -22.64 1.95
CA ASP A 419 28.09 -21.62 1.02
C ASP A 419 26.92 -22.18 0.21
N LEU A 420 25.71 -21.75 0.58
CA LEU A 420 24.42 -22.17 0.05
C LEU A 420 23.67 -21.00 -0.62
N ARG A 421 24.40 -19.92 -0.96
CA ARG A 421 23.81 -18.72 -1.53
C ARG A 421 23.07 -18.99 -2.82
N SER A 422 21.92 -18.34 -2.97
CA SER A 422 21.10 -18.37 -4.19
C SER A 422 20.62 -19.76 -4.64
N LEU A 423 20.78 -20.80 -3.80
CA LEU A 423 20.18 -22.10 -4.06
C LEU A 423 18.66 -22.01 -3.95
N SER A 424 17.97 -22.92 -4.64
CA SER A 424 16.53 -23.11 -4.48
C SER A 424 16.26 -24.45 -3.81
N LEU A 425 15.74 -24.38 -2.59
CA LEU A 425 15.30 -25.48 -1.74
C LEU A 425 13.83 -25.27 -1.33
N ALA A 426 13.04 -24.64 -2.20
CA ALA A 426 11.62 -24.43 -1.98
C ALA A 426 10.90 -25.76 -1.71
N LYS A 427 10.05 -25.78 -0.68
CA LYS A 427 9.30 -26.95 -0.22
C LYS A 427 10.16 -28.14 0.24
N ALA A 428 11.47 -27.97 0.42
CA ALA A 428 12.32 -29.03 0.92
C ALA A 428 12.01 -29.34 2.39
N ASN A 429 12.13 -30.60 2.78
CA ASN A 429 12.13 -30.99 4.19
C ASN A 429 13.57 -30.96 4.73
N LEU A 430 13.84 -30.04 5.64
CA LEU A 430 15.14 -29.75 6.24
C LEU A 430 15.01 -29.61 7.77
N GLU A 431 14.04 -30.31 8.36
CA GLU A 431 13.81 -30.36 9.81
C GLU A 431 15.07 -30.74 10.60
N GLY A 432 15.38 -29.94 11.62
CA GLY A 432 16.55 -30.16 12.48
C GLY A 432 17.90 -30.04 11.77
N ALA A 433 17.94 -29.47 10.55
CA ALA A 433 19.19 -29.20 9.87
C ALA A 433 20.00 -28.12 10.60
N ASN A 434 21.31 -28.29 10.65
CA ASN A 434 22.26 -27.35 11.20
C ASN A 434 22.87 -26.51 10.07
N PHE A 435 22.51 -25.23 10.03
CA PHE A 435 23.04 -24.18 9.15
C PHE A 435 23.86 -23.14 9.94
N HIS A 436 24.40 -23.49 11.10
CA HIS A 436 25.19 -22.58 11.93
C HIS A 436 26.34 -21.95 11.12
N GLN A 437 26.44 -20.62 11.12
CA GLN A 437 27.43 -19.85 10.32
C GLN A 437 27.39 -20.11 8.80
N ALA A 438 26.36 -20.77 8.26
CA ALA A 438 26.24 -20.98 6.82
C ALA A 438 25.91 -19.66 6.09
N ASN A 439 26.30 -19.57 4.82
CA ASN A 439 25.93 -18.47 3.96
C ASN A 439 24.72 -18.85 3.10
N LEU A 440 23.56 -18.33 3.47
CA LEU A 440 22.26 -18.57 2.85
C LEU A 440 21.75 -17.31 2.13
N SER A 441 22.64 -16.37 1.79
CA SER A 441 22.22 -15.10 1.16
C SER A 441 21.43 -15.37 -0.12
N LYS A 442 20.26 -14.76 -0.26
CA LYS A 442 19.35 -14.90 -1.40
C LYS A 442 18.87 -16.33 -1.67
N ILE A 443 18.97 -17.24 -0.71
CA ILE A 443 18.45 -18.60 -0.87
C ILE A 443 16.92 -18.56 -1.00
N ASN A 444 16.35 -19.49 -1.78
CA ASN A 444 14.91 -19.70 -1.83
C ASN A 444 14.54 -20.94 -1.00
N LEU A 445 13.91 -20.71 0.15
CA LEU A 445 13.39 -21.70 1.10
C LEU A 445 11.86 -21.56 1.23
N GLN A 446 11.18 -21.02 0.22
CA GLN A 446 9.73 -20.85 0.24
C GLN A 446 9.01 -22.17 0.52
N GLY A 447 8.15 -22.20 1.53
CA GLY A 447 7.37 -23.38 1.94
C GLY A 447 8.21 -24.54 2.48
N ALA A 448 9.50 -24.34 2.77
CA ALA A 448 10.36 -25.40 3.30
C ALA A 448 9.98 -25.74 4.75
N ASN A 449 10.16 -27.00 5.15
CA ASN A 449 10.08 -27.41 6.55
C ASN A 449 11.46 -27.27 7.19
N LEU A 450 11.60 -26.30 8.09
CA LEU A 450 12.83 -25.94 8.82
C LEU A 450 12.58 -25.97 10.34
N PHE A 451 11.58 -26.75 10.76
CA PHE A 451 11.25 -26.90 12.18
C PHE A 451 12.49 -27.34 12.96
N ASN A 452 12.77 -26.67 14.07
CA ASN A 452 13.90 -26.94 14.97
C ASN A 452 15.30 -26.85 14.29
N ALA A 453 15.43 -26.16 13.15
CA ALA A 453 16.72 -25.96 12.48
C ALA A 453 17.59 -24.89 13.18
N ASP A 454 18.91 -25.01 13.05
CA ASP A 454 19.89 -24.06 13.62
C ASP A 454 20.45 -23.13 12.53
N PHE A 455 20.15 -21.84 12.62
CA PHE A 455 20.66 -20.74 11.81
C PHE A 455 21.55 -19.78 12.61
N GLY A 456 22.06 -20.19 13.77
CA GLY A 456 22.89 -19.36 14.64
C GLY A 456 24.07 -18.76 13.87
N LYS A 457 24.21 -17.43 13.93
CA LYS A 457 25.25 -16.67 13.20
C LYS A 457 25.25 -16.87 11.66
N ALA A 458 24.20 -17.46 11.08
CA ALA A 458 24.11 -17.65 9.64
C ALA A 458 23.80 -16.32 8.91
N THR A 459 24.23 -16.22 7.65
CA THR A 459 23.86 -15.09 6.79
C THR A 459 22.64 -15.47 5.95
N VAL A 460 21.47 -14.97 6.32
CA VAL A 460 20.16 -15.23 5.68
C VAL A 460 19.67 -13.98 4.93
N HIS A 461 20.59 -13.06 4.63
CA HIS A 461 20.34 -11.79 3.95
C HIS A 461 19.57 -11.98 2.63
N GLN A 462 18.47 -11.24 2.46
CA GLN A 462 17.62 -11.26 1.26
C GLN A 462 17.10 -12.66 0.86
N ALA A 463 17.05 -13.63 1.77
CA ALA A 463 16.47 -14.95 1.51
C ALA A 463 14.95 -14.89 1.33
N CYS A 464 14.39 -15.81 0.55
CA CYS A 464 12.95 -16.04 0.46
C CYS A 464 12.56 -17.21 1.39
N LEU A 465 11.91 -16.90 2.51
CA LEU A 465 11.43 -17.84 3.54
C LEU A 465 9.90 -17.81 3.65
N ARG A 466 9.22 -17.36 2.58
CA ARG A 466 7.76 -17.24 2.57
C ARG A 466 7.10 -18.58 2.88
N ASP A 467 6.09 -18.57 3.74
CA ASP A 467 5.30 -19.75 4.10
C ASP A 467 6.15 -20.92 4.66
N ALA A 468 7.40 -20.68 5.06
CA ALA A 468 8.28 -21.71 5.61
C ALA A 468 7.91 -22.02 7.06
N ASN A 469 8.06 -23.28 7.46
CA ASN A 469 7.93 -23.69 8.86
C ASN A 469 9.28 -23.56 9.57
N LEU A 470 9.44 -22.51 10.36
CA LEU A 470 10.62 -22.20 11.19
C LEU A 470 10.29 -22.37 12.69
N GLY A 471 9.26 -23.14 13.03
CA GLY A 471 8.87 -23.37 14.41
C GLY A 471 10.04 -23.90 15.23
N LYS A 472 10.29 -23.29 16.40
CA LYS A 472 11.42 -23.59 17.30
C LYS A 472 12.82 -23.45 16.67
N ALA A 473 12.96 -22.82 15.51
CA ALA A 473 14.27 -22.61 14.90
C ALA A 473 15.17 -21.73 15.79
N TYR A 474 16.46 -22.04 15.83
CA TYR A 474 17.45 -21.24 16.54
C TYR A 474 18.11 -20.26 15.56
N MET A 475 17.89 -18.96 15.73
CA MET A 475 18.38 -17.92 14.81
C MET A 475 19.19 -16.83 15.54
N SER A 476 19.79 -17.16 16.68
CA SER A 476 20.52 -16.15 17.47
C SER A 476 21.72 -15.60 16.70
N ASN A 477 21.86 -14.27 16.69
CA ASN A 477 22.91 -13.56 15.94
C ASN A 477 22.89 -13.81 14.43
N ALA A 478 21.81 -14.36 13.86
CA ALA A 478 21.68 -14.52 12.42
C ALA A 478 21.45 -13.17 11.74
N ASP A 479 21.93 -13.01 10.51
CA ASP A 479 21.66 -11.83 9.69
C ASP A 479 20.48 -12.10 8.75
N LEU A 480 19.30 -11.57 9.07
CA LEU A 480 18.09 -11.67 8.24
C LEU A 480 17.77 -10.37 7.50
N GLU A 481 18.75 -9.47 7.31
CA GLU A 481 18.49 -8.19 6.65
C GLU A 481 17.84 -8.38 5.28
N GLY A 482 16.68 -7.74 5.09
CA GLY A 482 15.91 -7.81 3.84
C GLY A 482 15.31 -9.18 3.50
N ALA A 483 15.37 -10.18 4.38
CA ALA A 483 14.75 -11.49 4.16
C ALA A 483 13.22 -11.39 4.08
N ASP A 484 12.58 -12.23 3.26
CA ASP A 484 11.13 -12.27 3.08
C ASP A 484 10.51 -13.47 3.81
N LEU A 485 9.92 -13.23 4.98
CA LEU A 485 9.33 -14.25 5.87
C LEU A 485 7.80 -14.18 5.89
N ARG A 486 7.16 -13.59 4.86
CA ARG A 486 5.70 -13.49 4.81
C ARG A 486 5.03 -14.85 4.97
N GLY A 487 4.06 -14.95 5.87
CA GLY A 487 3.33 -16.19 6.14
C GLY A 487 4.14 -17.30 6.81
N ALA A 488 5.41 -17.08 7.14
CA ALA A 488 6.23 -18.09 7.81
C ALA A 488 5.76 -18.35 9.26
N ASP A 489 5.95 -19.58 9.73
CA ASP A 489 5.72 -19.94 11.12
C ASP A 489 7.04 -19.87 11.91
N LEU A 490 7.20 -18.89 12.78
CA LEU A 490 8.33 -18.75 13.72
C LEU A 490 7.90 -19.02 15.16
N SER A 491 6.82 -19.79 15.38
CA SER A 491 6.34 -20.10 16.72
C SER A 491 7.43 -20.76 17.57
N GLY A 492 7.72 -20.18 18.74
CA GLY A 492 8.78 -20.63 19.64
C GLY A 492 10.22 -20.46 19.12
N ALA A 493 10.45 -19.78 17.99
CA ALA A 493 11.80 -19.56 17.46
C ALA A 493 12.65 -18.63 18.36
N TYR A 494 13.97 -18.79 18.34
CA TYR A 494 14.90 -18.00 19.15
C TYR A 494 15.68 -17.00 18.30
N LEU A 495 15.29 -15.73 18.30
CA LEU A 495 15.83 -14.67 17.44
C LEU A 495 16.68 -13.63 18.20
N LEU A 496 17.04 -13.85 19.47
CA LEU A 496 17.80 -12.85 20.21
C LEU A 496 19.11 -12.47 19.49
N ASN A 497 19.34 -11.16 19.35
CA ASN A 497 20.46 -10.54 18.63
C ASN A 497 20.50 -10.77 17.11
N ALA A 498 19.46 -11.36 16.51
CA ALA A 498 19.34 -11.43 15.06
C ALA A 498 19.12 -10.04 14.45
N ASN A 499 19.75 -9.78 13.30
CA ASN A 499 19.52 -8.57 12.52
C ASN A 499 18.25 -8.72 11.68
N LEU A 500 17.19 -8.03 12.07
CA LEU A 500 15.90 -8.04 11.36
C LEU A 500 15.68 -6.79 10.48
N ARG A 501 16.71 -5.98 10.25
CA ARG A 501 16.59 -4.73 9.49
C ARG A 501 15.96 -4.96 8.11
N GLY A 502 14.79 -4.36 7.88
CA GLY A 502 14.10 -4.47 6.60
C GLY A 502 13.57 -5.87 6.25
N ALA A 503 13.69 -6.85 7.16
CA ALA A 503 13.07 -8.16 7.00
C ALA A 503 11.54 -8.01 6.92
N ASN A 504 10.88 -8.83 6.12
CA ASN A 504 9.43 -8.78 5.92
C ASN A 504 8.74 -9.88 6.72
N LEU A 505 8.22 -9.53 7.89
CA LEU A 505 7.50 -10.39 8.82
C LEU A 505 5.96 -10.24 8.70
N CYS A 506 5.45 -9.63 7.63
CA CYS A 506 4.01 -9.47 7.45
C CYS A 506 3.30 -10.83 7.38
N GLY A 507 2.34 -11.06 8.29
CA GLY A 507 1.60 -12.33 8.38
C GLY A 507 2.39 -13.47 9.02
N THR A 508 3.57 -13.22 9.57
CA THR A 508 4.37 -14.23 10.27
C THR A 508 3.74 -14.59 11.62
N ASN A 509 3.82 -15.86 12.01
CA ASN A 509 3.47 -16.30 13.35
C ASN A 509 4.69 -16.27 14.30
N LEU A 510 4.75 -15.33 15.25
CA LEU A 510 5.83 -15.26 16.24
C LEU A 510 5.41 -15.75 17.62
N SER A 511 4.26 -16.44 17.76
CA SER A 511 3.77 -16.87 19.08
C SER A 511 4.82 -17.67 19.86
N GLY A 512 5.16 -17.20 21.07
CA GLY A 512 6.21 -17.80 21.91
C GLY A 512 7.65 -17.57 21.46
N ALA A 513 7.89 -16.87 20.34
CA ALA A 513 9.24 -16.58 19.87
C ALA A 513 10.00 -15.66 20.84
N LYS A 514 11.32 -15.87 20.95
CA LYS A 514 12.23 -15.01 21.73
C LYS A 514 12.81 -13.95 20.80
N VAL A 515 12.17 -12.79 20.77
CA VAL A 515 12.57 -11.62 19.98
C VAL A 515 12.22 -10.37 20.80
N THR A 516 13.06 -9.34 20.78
CA THR A 516 12.77 -8.09 21.49
C THR A 516 11.91 -7.16 20.65
N GLU A 517 11.20 -6.22 21.28
CA GLU A 517 10.39 -5.24 20.56
C GLU A 517 11.27 -4.32 19.69
N GLU A 518 12.50 -4.02 20.10
CA GLU A 518 13.46 -3.25 19.30
C GLU A 518 13.84 -3.97 18.01
N GLN A 519 14.07 -5.30 18.08
CA GLN A 519 14.36 -6.10 16.89
C GLN A 519 13.14 -6.14 15.96
N LEU A 520 11.93 -6.29 16.51
CA LEU A 520 10.70 -6.25 15.72
C LEU A 520 10.46 -4.89 15.06
N ALA A 521 10.80 -3.79 15.74
CA ALA A 521 10.69 -2.44 15.20
C ALA A 521 11.59 -2.20 13.97
N MET A 522 12.66 -2.99 13.81
CA MET A 522 13.55 -2.94 12.64
C MET A 522 13.00 -3.71 11.43
N ALA A 523 12.02 -4.59 11.64
CA ALA A 523 11.37 -5.38 10.61
C ALA A 523 10.09 -4.70 10.09
N ARG A 524 9.60 -5.17 8.95
CA ARG A 524 8.28 -4.82 8.43
C ARG A 524 7.26 -5.82 8.97
N THR A 525 6.28 -5.34 9.71
CA THR A 525 5.16 -6.13 10.22
C THR A 525 3.83 -5.50 9.79
N ASN A 526 2.74 -6.25 9.84
CA ASN A 526 1.37 -5.75 9.62
C ASN A 526 0.39 -6.37 10.64
N TRP A 527 -0.90 -6.02 10.55
CA TRP A 527 -1.95 -6.52 11.46
C TRP A 527 -2.12 -8.06 11.45
N MET A 528 -1.66 -8.74 10.39
CA MET A 528 -1.69 -10.21 10.32
C MET A 528 -0.55 -10.88 11.09
N THR A 529 0.45 -10.12 11.52
CA THR A 529 1.60 -10.65 12.26
C THR A 529 1.16 -11.01 13.69
N ILE A 530 1.33 -12.28 14.08
CA ILE A 530 1.05 -12.73 15.44
C ILE A 530 2.30 -12.45 16.28
N ARG A 531 2.16 -11.66 17.36
CA ARG A 531 3.28 -11.27 18.22
C ARG A 531 3.73 -12.41 19.14
N PRO A 532 4.90 -12.28 19.81
CA PRO A 532 5.38 -13.23 20.83
C PRO A 532 4.35 -13.62 21.90
N ASN A 533 3.47 -12.69 22.28
CA ASN A 533 2.38 -12.92 23.24
C ASN A 533 1.16 -13.66 22.67
N GLY A 534 1.21 -14.11 21.41
CA GLY A 534 0.12 -14.81 20.72
C GLY A 534 -1.01 -13.91 20.23
N LYS A 535 -0.95 -12.59 20.48
CA LYS A 535 -1.96 -11.64 20.03
C LYS A 535 -1.57 -11.06 18.67
N ARG A 536 -2.58 -10.74 17.87
CA ARG A 536 -2.41 -9.88 16.68
C ARG A 536 -2.35 -8.44 17.17
N GLY A 537 -1.28 -7.73 16.83
CA GLY A 537 -1.08 -6.36 17.27
C GLY A 537 -1.89 -5.38 16.42
N ILE A 538 -2.83 -4.68 17.05
CA ILE A 538 -3.28 -3.36 16.60
C ILE A 538 -2.13 -2.42 16.99
N TRP A 539 -1.60 -1.68 16.03
CA TRP A 539 -0.53 -0.70 16.28
C TRP A 539 -1.12 0.60 16.81
#